data_AF-A0A7Y1EY73-F1
#
_entry.id   AF-A0A7Y1EY73-F1
#
_cell.length_a   1.000
_cell.length_b   1.000
_cell.length_c   1.000
_cell.angle_alpha   90.00
_cell.angle_beta   90.00
_cell.angle_gamma   90.00
#
_symmetry.space_group_name_H-M   'P 1'
#
loop_
_entity.id
_entity.type
_entity.pdbx_description
1 polymer ?
#
loop_
_entity_poly.entity_id
_entity_poly.type
_entity_poly.pdbx_seq_one_letter_code
_entity_poly.pdbx_strand_id
1 'polypeptide(L)'
;MEYNFVQAPHVGTATARALAHRDFLKNPEDSTKKLFISLGGWTPEDPLSYEETQVLQQHDQQWAEFTNHHYFFEETISDAQRISYIVGHRVGDEFPGVTGAANYEELASGVLSQLRAGTYKRGSGAAYSLDDFEKNVKASNKSKLKSGWLRKE
;
A
#
# COMPACT_ATOMS: atom_id res chain seq x y z
N MET A 1 -4.66 -9.93 -20.83
CA MET A 1 -3.23 -9.58 -20.71
C MET A 1 -2.65 -10.47 -19.62
N GLU A 2 -1.63 -11.26 -19.93
CA GLU A 2 -0.93 -12.12 -18.97
C GLU A 2 0.25 -11.34 -18.42
N TYR A 3 0.35 -11.24 -17.08
CA TYR A 3 1.41 -10.49 -16.41
C TYR A 3 2.48 -11.47 -15.93
N ASN A 4 3.71 -11.29 -16.40
CA ASN A 4 4.86 -12.10 -16.00
C ASN A 4 5.54 -11.49 -14.77
N PHE A 5 4.97 -11.75 -13.59
CA PHE A 5 5.53 -11.27 -12.33
C PHE A 5 6.86 -11.95 -12.02
N VAL A 6 7.83 -11.13 -11.60
CA VAL A 6 9.11 -11.58 -11.06
C VAL A 6 9.15 -11.38 -9.55
N GLN A 7 9.96 -12.20 -8.88
CA GLN A 7 10.19 -12.06 -7.45
C GLN A 7 11.31 -11.05 -7.20
N ALA A 8 11.10 -10.17 -6.22
CA ALA A 8 12.16 -9.31 -5.70
C ALA A 8 13.29 -10.14 -5.07
N PRO A 9 14.51 -9.57 -4.92
CA PRO A 9 15.61 -10.23 -4.24
C PRO A 9 15.19 -10.70 -2.84
N HIS A 10 15.53 -11.95 -2.50
CA HIS A 10 15.22 -12.52 -1.20
C HIS A 10 16.00 -11.81 -0.09
N VAL A 11 15.30 -11.44 0.99
CA VAL A 11 15.93 -10.88 2.19
C VAL A 11 16.10 -12.00 3.22
N GLY A 12 17.33 -12.50 3.33
CA GLY A 12 17.69 -13.50 4.34
C GLY A 12 17.66 -12.93 5.77
N THR A 13 17.70 -13.79 6.77
CA THR A 13 17.62 -13.39 8.19
C THR A 13 18.73 -12.42 8.61
N ALA A 14 19.96 -12.63 8.14
CA ALA A 14 21.09 -11.73 8.40
C ALA A 14 20.86 -10.34 7.79
N THR A 15 20.40 -10.29 6.54
CA THR A 15 20.07 -9.03 5.85
C THR A 15 18.91 -8.30 6.52
N ALA A 16 17.86 -9.02 6.91
CA ALA A 16 16.72 -8.46 7.63
C ALA A 16 17.14 -7.84 8.97
N ARG A 17 18.02 -8.51 9.71
CA ARG A 17 18.59 -7.99 10.96
C ARG A 17 19.41 -6.72 10.72
N ALA A 18 20.30 -6.73 9.73
CA ALA A 18 21.13 -5.57 9.38
C ALA A 18 20.29 -4.37 8.91
N LEU A 19 19.22 -4.61 8.13
CA LEU A 19 18.27 -3.58 7.71
C LEU A 19 17.54 -2.97 8.92
N ALA A 20 17.09 -3.80 9.86
CA ALA A 20 16.45 -3.33 11.08
C ALA A 20 17.40 -2.48 11.94
N HIS A 21 18.67 -2.90 12.07
CA HIS A 21 19.69 -2.13 12.79
C HIS A 21 19.95 -0.77 12.12
N ARG A 22 20.14 -0.74 10.80
CA ARG A 22 20.29 0.50 10.00
C ARG A 22 19.11 1.45 10.19
N ASP A 23 17.89 0.90 10.18
CA ASP A 23 16.65 1.67 10.30
C ASP A 23 16.41 2.21 11.70
N PHE A 24 16.90 1.52 12.73
CA PHE A 24 16.95 1.99 14.11
C PHE A 24 17.93 3.15 14.26
N LEU A 25 19.16 3.01 13.75
CA LEU A 25 20.17 4.08 13.82
C LEU A 25 19.72 5.37 13.11
N LYS A 26 18.92 5.25 12.05
CA LYS A 26 18.32 6.41 11.37
C LYS A 26 17.22 7.08 12.18
N ASN A 27 16.34 6.31 12.83
CA ASN A 27 15.16 6.80 13.54
C ASN A 27 14.98 6.01 14.87
N PRO A 28 15.78 6.31 15.91
CA PRO A 28 15.79 5.52 17.14
C PRO A 28 14.51 5.67 17.99
N GLU A 29 13.75 6.74 17.76
CA GLU A 29 12.52 7.04 18.51
C GLU A 29 11.26 6.35 17.97
N ASP A 30 11.32 5.74 16.78
CA ASP A 30 10.17 5.09 16.15
C ASP A 30 9.72 3.85 16.93
N SER A 31 8.55 3.97 17.58
CA SER A 31 8.00 2.97 18.51
C SER A 31 7.61 1.65 17.82
N THR A 32 7.35 1.65 16.51
CA THR A 32 7.07 0.41 15.76
C THR A 32 8.32 -0.44 15.53
N LYS A 33 9.49 0.19 15.51
CA LYS A 33 10.79 -0.48 15.37
C LYS A 33 11.30 -1.06 16.68
N LYS A 34 10.77 -0.62 17.84
CA LYS A 34 11.13 -1.11 19.18
C LYS A 34 10.85 -2.59 19.42
N LEU A 35 9.92 -3.19 18.69
CA LEU A 35 9.65 -4.64 18.79
C LEU A 35 10.83 -5.47 18.26
N PHE A 36 11.50 -5.03 17.19
CA PHE A 36 12.71 -5.68 16.66
C PHE A 36 13.93 -5.44 17.56
N ILE A 37 14.00 -4.27 18.21
CA ILE A 37 15.08 -3.89 19.14
C ILE A 37 15.11 -4.79 20.38
N SER A 38 13.95 -5.28 20.85
CA SER A 38 13.88 -6.18 22.01
C SER A 38 14.63 -7.51 21.82
N LEU A 39 14.94 -7.90 20.57
CA LEU A 39 15.69 -9.10 20.22
C LEU A 39 17.19 -8.86 19.99
N GLY A 40 17.61 -7.60 19.80
CA GLY A 40 18.97 -7.23 19.40
C GLY A 40 19.78 -6.50 20.48
N GLY A 41 19.13 -5.78 21.39
CA GLY A 41 19.80 -5.02 22.45
C GLY A 41 20.60 -3.80 21.97
N TRP A 42 20.33 -3.30 20.76
CA TRP A 42 21.06 -2.17 20.18
C TRP A 42 20.73 -0.85 20.85
N THR A 43 21.75 -0.03 21.00
CA THR A 43 21.72 1.37 21.42
C THR A 43 22.09 2.28 20.24
N PRO A 44 21.66 3.55 20.21
CA PRO A 44 22.01 4.47 19.12
C PRO A 44 23.52 4.63 18.90
N GLU A 45 24.33 4.30 19.92
CA GLU A 45 25.78 4.34 19.90
C GLU A 45 26.42 3.09 19.26
N ASP A 46 25.66 2.01 19.04
CA ASP A 46 26.18 0.78 18.43
C ASP A 46 26.28 0.95 16.90
N PRO A 47 27.48 1.03 16.31
CA PRO A 47 27.61 1.13 14.86
C PRO A 47 27.25 -0.21 14.18
N LEU A 48 26.92 -0.14 12.90
CA LEU A 48 26.84 -1.34 12.07
C LEU A 48 28.18 -2.09 12.10
N SER A 49 28.13 -3.40 12.37
CA SER A 49 29.30 -4.27 12.26
C SER A 49 29.79 -4.36 10.81
N TYR A 50 31.03 -4.83 10.64
CA TYR A 50 31.59 -5.08 9.31
C TYR A 50 30.75 -6.07 8.50
N GLU A 51 30.28 -7.14 9.14
CA GLU A 51 29.43 -8.16 8.50
C GLU A 51 28.08 -7.59 8.07
N GLU A 52 27.42 -6.80 8.92
CA GLU A 52 26.17 -6.11 8.57
C GLU A 52 26.37 -5.15 7.40
N THR A 53 27.49 -4.42 7.40
CA THR A 53 27.83 -3.48 6.32
C THR A 53 28.01 -4.21 4.98
N GLN A 54 28.72 -5.34 4.97
CA GLN A 54 28.91 -6.16 3.77
C GLN A 54 27.59 -6.70 3.22
N VAL A 55 26.75 -7.27 4.10
CA VAL A 55 25.44 -7.81 3.70
C VAL A 55 24.52 -6.70 3.18
N LEU A 56 24.53 -5.51 3.79
CA LEU A 56 23.75 -4.36 3.33
C LEU A 56 24.25 -3.86 1.96
N GLN A 57 25.55 -3.76 1.75
CA GLN A 57 26.12 -3.37 0.46
C GLN A 57 25.73 -4.34 -0.66
N GLN A 58 25.83 -5.65 -0.41
CA GLN A 58 25.41 -6.66 -1.37
C GLN A 58 23.92 -6.58 -1.67
N HIS A 59 23.09 -6.43 -0.64
CA HIS A 59 21.64 -6.25 -0.79
C HIS A 59 21.30 -5.01 -1.60
N ASP A 60 21.92 -3.87 -1.30
CA ASP A 60 21.67 -2.61 -2.00
C ASP A 60 22.11 -2.69 -3.47
N GLN A 61 23.21 -3.38 -3.78
CA GLN A 61 23.63 -3.66 -5.17
C GLN A 61 22.62 -4.54 -5.90
N GLN A 62 22.17 -5.64 -5.29
CA GLN A 62 21.17 -6.54 -5.87
C GLN A 62 19.84 -5.82 -6.13
N TRP A 63 19.42 -4.96 -5.21
CA TRP A 63 18.21 -4.16 -5.38
C TRP A 63 18.35 -3.08 -6.47
N ALA A 64 19.51 -2.43 -6.55
CA ALA A 64 19.78 -1.47 -7.61
C ALA A 64 19.74 -2.14 -8.99
N GLU A 65 20.39 -3.30 -9.14
CA GLU A 65 20.32 -4.08 -10.38
C GLU A 65 18.90 -4.54 -10.68
N PHE A 66 18.20 -5.10 -9.69
CA PHE A 66 16.82 -5.54 -9.85
C PHE A 66 15.90 -4.41 -10.30
N THR A 67 15.93 -3.25 -9.65
CA THR A 67 15.08 -2.10 -10.01
C THR A 67 15.51 -1.43 -11.31
N ASN A 68 16.75 -1.63 -11.78
CA ASN A 68 17.16 -1.21 -13.11
C ASN A 68 16.44 -2.01 -14.20
N HIS A 69 16.25 -3.31 -13.99
CA HIS A 69 15.63 -4.23 -14.95
C HIS A 69 14.13 -4.45 -14.75
N HIS A 70 13.55 -3.97 -13.66
CA HIS A 70 12.15 -4.23 -13.31
C HIS A 70 11.43 -2.95 -12.85
N TYR A 71 10.11 -2.92 -13.01
CA TYR A 71 9.25 -1.87 -12.47
C TYR A 71 8.15 -2.49 -11.62
N PHE A 72 7.70 -1.76 -10.60
CA PHE A 72 6.58 -2.20 -9.79
C PHE A 72 5.28 -1.86 -10.53
N PHE A 73 4.48 -2.88 -10.80
CA PHE A 73 3.16 -2.76 -11.38
C PHE A 73 2.11 -2.93 -10.30
N GLU A 74 1.09 -2.10 -10.37
CA GLU A 74 -0.09 -2.22 -9.55
C GLU A 74 -1.33 -1.96 -10.41
N GLU A 75 -2.23 -2.94 -10.44
CA GLU A 75 -3.45 -2.85 -11.22
C GLU A 75 -4.33 -1.70 -10.70
N THR A 76 -4.75 -0.84 -11.62
CA THR A 76 -5.68 0.25 -11.31
C THR A 76 -7.06 -0.32 -11.02
N ILE A 77 -7.75 0.26 -10.04
CA ILE A 77 -9.14 -0.09 -9.76
C ILE A 77 -10.03 0.22 -10.98
N SER A 78 -10.88 -0.74 -11.34
CA SER A 78 -11.85 -0.58 -12.44
C SER A 78 -13.11 0.14 -11.98
N ASP A 79 -13.87 0.69 -12.93
CA ASP A 79 -15.15 1.33 -12.61
C ASP A 79 -16.16 0.34 -12.01
N ALA A 80 -16.13 -0.92 -12.43
CA ALA A 80 -16.94 -1.97 -11.82
C ALA A 80 -16.61 -2.17 -10.34
N GLN A 81 -15.32 -2.10 -9.95
CA GLN A 81 -14.91 -2.18 -8.54
C GLN A 81 -15.34 -0.94 -7.75
N ARG A 82 -15.24 0.26 -8.34
CA ARG A 82 -15.73 1.50 -7.71
C ARG A 82 -17.24 1.43 -7.46
N ILE A 83 -18.02 1.05 -8.48
CA ILE A 83 -19.48 0.87 -8.40
C ILE A 83 -19.83 -0.18 -7.35
N SER A 84 -19.18 -1.35 -7.40
CA SER A 84 -19.42 -2.43 -6.44
C SER A 84 -19.13 -2.01 -5.00
N TYR A 85 -18.08 -1.21 -4.76
CA TYR A 85 -17.78 -0.66 -3.46
C TYR A 85 -18.90 0.28 -2.97
N ILE A 86 -19.34 1.23 -3.81
CA ILE A 86 -20.44 2.16 -3.48
C ILE A 86 -21.72 1.40 -3.14
N VAL A 87 -22.11 0.45 -3.99
CA VAL A 87 -23.34 -0.35 -3.78
C VAL A 87 -23.22 -1.23 -2.53
N GLY A 88 -22.05 -1.78 -2.26
CA GLY A 88 -21.79 -2.64 -1.08
C GLY A 88 -21.87 -1.89 0.24
N HIS A 89 -21.54 -0.59 0.26
CA HIS A 89 -21.51 0.25 1.47
C HIS A 89 -22.69 1.24 1.54
N ARG A 90 -23.70 1.06 0.69
CA ARG A 90 -24.94 1.85 0.73
C ARG A 90 -25.62 1.75 2.09
N VAL A 91 -26.31 2.82 2.50
CA VAL A 91 -27.01 2.92 3.79
C VAL A 91 -26.06 3.00 5.00
N GLY A 92 -24.74 2.95 4.79
CA GLY A 92 -23.73 3.29 5.79
C GLY A 92 -23.46 4.79 5.87
N ASP A 93 -22.57 5.17 6.81
CA ASP A 93 -22.08 6.56 6.89
C ASP A 93 -21.35 6.99 5.61
N GLU A 94 -20.66 6.06 4.94
CA GLU A 94 -19.91 6.36 3.72
C GLU A 94 -20.80 6.79 2.55
N PHE A 95 -21.95 6.12 2.38
CA PHE A 95 -22.90 6.40 1.29
C PHE A 95 -24.34 6.41 1.85
N PRO A 96 -24.75 7.52 2.49
CA PRO A 96 -26.07 7.63 3.10
C PRO A 96 -27.16 7.68 2.03
N GLY A 97 -28.34 7.13 2.35
CA GLY A 97 -29.58 7.53 1.67
C GLY A 97 -30.06 6.70 0.47
N VAL A 98 -29.67 5.44 0.30
CA VAL A 98 -30.27 4.59 -0.75
C VAL A 98 -30.98 3.36 -0.18
N THR A 99 -32.26 3.55 0.15
CA THR A 99 -33.19 2.49 0.54
C THR A 99 -34.18 2.23 -0.60
N GLY A 100 -34.31 0.96 -1.02
CA GLY A 100 -35.29 0.52 -2.03
C GLY A 100 -34.66 -0.06 -3.30
N ALA A 101 -35.50 -0.35 -4.30
CA ALA A 101 -35.10 -0.79 -5.64
C ALA A 101 -34.50 0.42 -6.41
N ALA A 102 -33.33 0.85 -5.98
CA ALA A 102 -32.65 2.00 -6.53
C ALA A 102 -31.93 1.63 -7.83
N ASN A 103 -31.91 2.60 -8.75
CA ASN A 103 -31.10 2.54 -9.95
C ASN A 103 -29.62 2.67 -9.54
N TYR A 104 -28.95 1.54 -9.28
CA TYR A 104 -27.59 1.52 -8.72
C TYR A 104 -26.57 2.29 -9.57
N GLU A 105 -26.84 2.38 -10.87
CA GLU A 105 -26.06 3.16 -11.82
C GLU A 105 -26.17 4.67 -11.55
N GLU A 106 -27.37 5.18 -11.26
CA GLU A 106 -27.57 6.59 -10.91
C GLU A 106 -26.90 6.94 -9.58
N LEU A 107 -27.01 6.05 -8.57
CA LEU A 107 -26.30 6.22 -7.31
C LEU A 107 -24.79 6.32 -7.54
N ALA A 108 -24.22 5.32 -8.21
CA ALA A 108 -22.77 5.26 -8.40
C ALA A 108 -22.28 6.43 -9.26
N SER A 109 -23.01 6.79 -10.31
CA SER A 109 -22.70 7.95 -11.16
C SER A 109 -22.74 9.26 -10.36
N GLY A 110 -23.77 9.46 -9.53
CA GLY A 110 -23.92 10.64 -8.68
C GLY A 110 -22.78 10.79 -7.66
N VAL A 111 -22.46 9.70 -6.96
CA VAL A 111 -21.36 9.66 -5.99
C VAL A 111 -20.02 9.93 -6.67
N LEU A 112 -19.72 9.24 -7.78
CA LEU A 112 -18.46 9.43 -8.51
C LEU A 112 -18.32 10.85 -9.08
N SER A 113 -19.41 11.44 -9.55
CA SER A 113 -19.44 12.84 -10.01
C SER A 113 -19.08 13.81 -8.89
N GLN A 114 -19.70 13.66 -7.71
CA GLN A 114 -19.42 14.51 -6.56
C GLN A 114 -18.01 14.30 -5.98
N LEU A 115 -17.51 13.06 -5.96
CA LEU A 115 -16.13 12.75 -5.54
C LEU A 115 -15.11 13.42 -6.47
N ARG A 116 -15.31 13.32 -7.79
CA ARG A 116 -14.44 13.97 -8.80
C ARG A 116 -14.49 15.50 -8.71
N ALA A 117 -15.65 16.06 -8.36
CA ALA A 117 -15.80 17.50 -8.14
C ALA A 117 -15.30 17.97 -6.76
N GLY A 118 -14.91 17.06 -5.86
CA GLY A 118 -14.48 17.38 -4.50
C GLY A 118 -15.61 17.89 -3.59
N THR A 119 -16.87 17.64 -3.93
CA THR A 119 -18.05 18.15 -3.21
C THR A 119 -18.75 17.10 -2.36
N TYR A 120 -18.32 15.83 -2.43
CA TYR A 120 -18.96 14.73 -1.73
C TYR A 120 -18.80 14.82 -0.20
N LYS A 121 -19.88 14.55 0.52
CA LYS A 121 -19.91 14.46 1.98
C LYS A 121 -20.57 13.15 2.42
N ARG A 122 -20.01 12.55 3.48
CA ARG A 122 -20.56 11.37 4.17
C ARG A 122 -21.84 11.71 4.93
N GLY A 123 -22.53 10.70 5.45
CA GLY A 123 -23.72 10.85 6.31
C GLY A 123 -23.46 11.72 7.53
N SER A 124 -22.27 11.61 8.10
CA SER A 124 -21.74 12.45 9.18
C SER A 124 -21.51 13.91 8.81
N GLY A 125 -21.60 14.28 7.53
CA GLY A 125 -21.29 15.62 7.01
C GLY A 125 -19.80 15.86 6.79
N ALA A 126 -18.93 14.91 7.12
CA ALA A 126 -17.50 14.96 6.85
C ALA A 126 -17.22 14.92 5.34
N ALA A 127 -16.27 15.74 4.89
CA ALA A 127 -15.78 15.67 3.52
C ALA A 127 -15.12 14.31 3.26
N TYR A 128 -15.33 13.76 2.08
CA TYR A 128 -14.70 12.51 1.67
C TYR A 128 -14.11 12.69 0.28
N SER A 129 -12.78 12.57 0.22
CA SER A 129 -12.01 12.85 -0.97
C SER A 129 -12.03 11.68 -1.96
N LEU A 130 -11.76 11.97 -3.24
CA LEU A 130 -11.55 10.94 -4.24
C LEU A 130 -10.39 10.01 -3.84
N ASP A 131 -9.29 10.57 -3.33
CA ASP A 131 -8.11 9.79 -2.93
C ASP A 131 -8.42 8.80 -1.80
N ASP A 132 -9.16 9.21 -0.78
CA ASP A 132 -9.55 8.32 0.32
C ASP A 132 -10.54 7.26 -0.15
N PHE A 133 -11.46 7.63 -1.04
CA PHE A 133 -12.33 6.67 -1.69
C PHE A 133 -11.54 5.62 -2.48
N GLU A 134 -10.59 6.02 -3.33
CA GLU A 134 -9.79 5.08 -4.11
C GLU A 134 -8.93 4.16 -3.24
N LYS A 135 -8.37 4.68 -2.13
CA LYS A 135 -7.66 3.87 -1.13
C LYS A 135 -8.59 2.81 -0.52
N ASN A 136 -9.82 3.19 -0.17
CA ASN A 136 -10.79 2.27 0.43
C ASN A 136 -11.26 1.20 -0.57
N VAL A 137 -11.54 1.57 -1.82
CA VAL A 137 -11.87 0.63 -2.90
C VAL A 137 -10.73 -0.37 -3.10
N LYS A 138 -9.49 0.13 -3.13
CA LYS A 138 -8.28 -0.68 -3.28
C LYS A 138 -8.06 -1.63 -2.10
N ALA A 139 -8.25 -1.16 -0.87
CA ALA A 139 -8.17 -1.99 0.33
C ALA A 139 -9.22 -3.12 0.31
N SER A 140 -10.46 -2.81 -0.08
CA SER A 140 -11.56 -3.79 -0.21
C SER A 140 -11.29 -4.84 -1.31
N ASN A 141 -10.51 -4.50 -2.35
CA ASN A 141 -10.20 -5.38 -3.47
C ASN A 141 -8.76 -5.91 -3.47
N LYS A 142 -8.01 -5.75 -2.38
CA LYS A 142 -6.57 -6.07 -2.31
C LYS A 142 -6.22 -7.49 -2.76
N SER A 143 -7.08 -8.47 -2.47
CA SER A 143 -6.86 -9.87 -2.86
C SER A 143 -7.15 -10.16 -4.34
N LYS A 144 -7.84 -9.25 -5.03
CA LYS A 144 -8.23 -9.39 -6.45
C LYS A 144 -7.34 -8.58 -7.38
N LEU A 145 -6.78 -7.48 -6.88
CA LEU A 145 -5.88 -6.61 -7.63
C LEU A 145 -4.51 -7.26 -7.77
N LYS A 146 -4.02 -7.33 -9.00
CA LYS A 146 -2.67 -7.80 -9.27
C LYS A 146 -1.66 -6.71 -8.95
N SER A 147 -0.64 -7.07 -8.18
CA SER A 147 0.49 -6.18 -7.91
C SER A 147 1.78 -6.98 -7.81
N GLY A 148 2.89 -6.38 -8.20
CA GLY A 148 4.18 -7.04 -8.17
C GLY A 148 5.17 -6.43 -9.16
N TRP A 149 6.37 -7.01 -9.20
CA TRP A 149 7.43 -6.54 -10.09
C TRP A 149 7.28 -7.18 -11.47
N LEU A 150 7.36 -6.36 -12.52
CA LEU A 150 7.40 -6.79 -13.92
C LEU A 150 8.75 -6.45 -14.52
N ARG A 151 9.18 -7.23 -15.50
CA ARG A 151 10.37 -6.91 -16.31
C ARG A 151 10.10 -5.65 -17.12
N LYS A 152 11.07 -4.74 -17.14
CA LYS A 152 11.13 -3.68 -18.15
C LYS A 152 11.47 -4.35 -19.47
N GLU A 153 10.59 -4.23 -20.45
CA GLU A 153 10.89 -4.60 -21.83
C GLU A 153 11.86 -3.58 -22.46
#